data_AF-M5FQW5-F1
#
_entry.id   AF-M5FQW5-F1
#
_cell.length_a   1.000
_cell.length_b   1.000
_cell.length_c   1.000
_cell.angle_alpha   90.00
_cell.angle_beta   90.00
_cell.angle_gamma   90.00
#
_symmetry.space_group_name_H-M   'P 1'
#
loop_
_entity.id
_entity.type
_entity.pdbx_description
1 polymer ?
#
loop_
_entity_poly.entity_id
_entity_poly.type
_entity_poly.pdbx_seq_one_letter_code
_entity_poly.pdbx_strand_id
1 'polypeptide(L)'
;MACFVFLLQPDVGREKHIVTTLVRDLAGRDMDIADAVAEKLSYDVSLRTTPDIERQFRKLVIEQCKEWSRSEPAVFVVDALDEGLDEGLLHLLTRQVKDLPSFFRVVITSRPLAEISSAFEHVENITRKSLDTMDMQSQEDVQTYLDERLAAVAIKRRLGQPWPSRPAAKALLHQSEGLFQWAFTVTEYLGKCMNPNRQLDLIISLQRIPSVASRMDQLYATVLDGTGGTDDEDFVNAYQMFMGSILAAKEPLTLSAMRLLHGNTDVDPLELLERMGSFVVGFDSEDEPIRILHLSLREYLVDRATPPYRLSQVHNSEHLAFLCVRVIKDHLSKTCRILKPKQRSHAQSLTCPIPRESMSDGLTYAISFWTHHLPDVRDPTPEFMSALELLLDEHLQDLVSVTIALDEYKGFSDVRRWLQNHGPAGKQALLRISDDHWVFLFTWASAVLMNNFRVEEAWAAADDSVAAAIGIADGGTGNASLAEAAHTTVPVGATVSFRMAEVAKFALQNIRKASSTFS
;
A
#
# COMPACT_ATOMS: atom_id res chain seq x y z
N MET A 1 24.57 8.74 14.10
CA MET A 1 24.20 7.47 13.41
C MET A 1 23.01 7.75 12.51
N ALA A 2 23.09 7.48 11.21
CA ALA A 2 21.92 7.56 10.32
C ALA A 2 21.31 6.15 10.18
N CYS A 3 20.01 6.00 10.48
CA CYS A 3 19.29 4.72 10.33
C CYS A 3 18.23 4.87 9.23
N PHE A 4 18.21 3.92 8.30
CA PHE A 4 17.24 3.81 7.21
C PHE A 4 16.55 2.45 7.38
N VAL A 5 15.25 2.46 7.63
CA VAL A 5 14.48 1.23 7.89
C VAL A 5 13.49 1.03 6.75
N PHE A 6 13.58 -0.12 6.10
CA PHE A 6 12.70 -0.54 5.02
C PHE A 6 11.91 -1.74 5.51
N LEU A 7 10.58 -1.56 5.60
CA LEU A 7 9.65 -2.65 5.88
C LEU A 7 9.14 -3.18 4.54
N LEU A 8 9.56 -4.38 4.17
CA LEU A 8 9.00 -5.08 3.02
C LEU A 8 7.65 -5.66 3.47
N GLN A 9 6.56 -5.12 2.94
CA GLN A 9 5.20 -5.61 3.21
C GLN A 9 4.59 -6.13 1.89
N PRO A 10 3.93 -7.31 1.87
CA PRO A 10 3.53 -8.01 0.65
C PRO A 10 2.55 -7.24 -0.26
N ASP A 11 1.74 -6.33 0.30
CA ASP A 11 0.64 -5.69 -0.46
C ASP A 11 0.94 -4.30 -1.00
N VAL A 12 2.06 -3.71 -0.62
CA VAL A 12 2.33 -2.30 -0.93
C VAL A 12 3.21 -2.15 -2.18
N GLY A 13 3.60 -3.27 -2.82
CA GLY A 13 4.54 -3.24 -3.94
C GLY A 13 5.88 -2.58 -3.59
N ARG A 14 6.21 -2.49 -2.30
CA ARG A 14 7.36 -1.75 -1.76
C ARG A 14 8.68 -2.40 -2.14
N GLU A 15 8.68 -3.67 -2.50
CA GLU A 15 9.85 -4.35 -3.08
C GLU A 15 10.36 -3.62 -4.34
N LYS A 16 9.46 -3.02 -5.12
CA LYS A 16 9.80 -2.26 -6.34
C LYS A 16 10.34 -0.85 -6.06
N HIS A 17 10.34 -0.42 -4.79
CA HIS A 17 10.69 0.94 -4.40
C HIS A 17 11.81 1.00 -3.36
N ILE A 18 12.44 -0.12 -2.99
CA ILE A 18 13.48 -0.12 -1.95
C ILE A 18 14.65 0.81 -2.30
N VAL A 19 15.10 0.79 -3.57
CA VAL A 19 16.20 1.63 -4.04
C VAL A 19 15.77 3.10 -4.11
N THR A 20 14.60 3.40 -4.69
CA THR A 20 14.11 4.79 -4.78
C THR A 20 13.85 5.40 -3.41
N THR A 21 13.30 4.63 -2.47
CA THR A 21 13.12 5.04 -1.07
C THR A 21 14.47 5.32 -0.42
N LEU A 22 15.47 4.44 -0.63
CA LEU A 22 16.81 4.65 -0.10
C LEU A 22 17.48 5.91 -0.66
N VAL A 23 17.40 6.12 -1.97
CA VAL A 23 17.93 7.30 -2.65
C VAL A 23 17.28 8.57 -2.08
N ARG A 24 15.95 8.59 -1.96
CA ARG A 24 15.20 9.71 -1.39
C ARG A 24 15.65 10.02 0.04
N ASP A 25 15.75 8.99 0.88
CA ASP A 25 16.11 9.19 2.28
C ASP A 25 17.58 9.62 2.44
N LEU A 26 18.48 9.15 1.56
CA LEU A 26 19.89 9.59 1.52
C LEU A 26 19.98 11.06 1.09
N ALA A 27 19.32 11.43 0.00
CA ALA A 27 19.25 12.80 -0.50
C ALA A 27 18.61 13.77 0.52
N GLY A 28 17.59 13.31 1.26
CA GLY A 28 16.97 14.10 2.32
C GLY A 28 17.89 14.37 3.53
N ARG A 29 19.02 13.66 3.64
CA ARG A 29 19.98 13.80 4.74
C ARG A 29 21.26 14.51 4.34
N ASP A 30 21.58 14.55 3.05
CA ASP A 30 22.81 15.13 2.55
C ASP A 30 22.59 15.79 1.18
N MET A 31 22.83 17.09 1.13
CA MET A 31 22.62 17.89 -0.07
C MET A 31 23.57 17.52 -1.21
N ASP A 32 24.81 17.10 -0.91
CA ASP A 32 25.77 16.74 -1.95
C ASP A 32 25.32 15.45 -2.66
N ILE A 33 24.75 14.50 -1.90
CA ILE A 33 24.09 13.33 -2.48
C ILE A 33 22.85 13.73 -3.28
N ALA A 34 22.01 14.63 -2.75
CA ALA A 34 20.83 15.10 -3.46
C ALA A 34 21.18 15.70 -4.82
N ASP A 35 22.20 16.56 -4.86
CA ASP A 35 22.69 17.21 -6.07
C ASP A 35 23.29 16.18 -7.05
N ALA A 36 24.12 15.25 -6.56
CA ALA A 36 24.72 14.21 -7.39
C ALA A 36 23.68 13.25 -8.00
N VAL A 37 22.67 12.86 -7.21
CA VAL A 37 21.52 12.07 -7.70
C VAL A 37 20.71 12.87 -8.71
N ALA A 38 20.41 14.14 -8.44
CA ALA A 38 19.65 15.00 -9.34
C ALA A 38 20.37 15.20 -10.68
N GLU A 39 21.68 15.45 -10.64
CA GLU A 39 22.53 15.52 -11.83
C GLU A 39 22.45 14.21 -12.61
N LYS A 40 22.60 13.06 -11.92
CA LYS A 40 22.54 11.75 -12.57
C LYS A 40 21.20 11.50 -13.26
N LEU A 41 20.11 11.85 -12.60
CA LEU A 41 18.75 11.73 -13.13
C LEU A 41 18.43 12.75 -14.23
N SER A 42 19.17 13.86 -14.33
CA SER A 42 19.03 14.82 -15.43
C SER A 42 19.60 14.25 -16.75
N TYR A 43 20.67 13.45 -16.66
CA TYR A 43 21.29 12.79 -17.82
C TYR A 43 20.66 11.45 -18.19
N ASP A 44 20.22 10.66 -17.22
CA ASP A 44 19.64 9.33 -17.44
C ASP A 44 18.29 9.18 -16.71
N VAL A 45 17.26 9.79 -17.30
CA VAL A 45 15.88 9.75 -16.79
C VAL A 45 15.34 8.33 -16.69
N SER A 46 15.85 7.38 -17.48
CA SER A 46 15.40 5.98 -17.44
C SER A 46 15.64 5.30 -16.10
N LEU A 47 16.56 5.82 -15.28
CA LEU A 47 16.84 5.28 -13.94
C LEU A 47 15.68 5.48 -12.96
N ARG A 48 14.71 6.35 -13.25
CA ARG A 48 13.55 6.59 -12.38
C ARG A 48 12.56 5.43 -12.40
N THR A 49 12.37 4.82 -13.58
CA THR A 49 11.33 3.80 -13.83
C THR A 49 11.88 2.45 -14.26
N THR A 50 13.21 2.29 -14.31
CA THR A 50 13.82 1.05 -14.76
C THR A 50 13.40 -0.12 -13.85
N PRO A 51 12.97 -1.26 -14.43
CA PRO A 51 12.72 -2.48 -13.64
C PRO A 51 14.04 -3.14 -13.19
N ASP A 52 15.18 -2.70 -13.71
CA ASP A 52 16.51 -3.19 -13.33
C ASP A 52 16.96 -2.52 -12.03
N ILE A 53 16.54 -3.12 -10.91
CA ILE A 53 16.86 -2.67 -9.55
C ILE A 53 18.37 -2.62 -9.30
N GLU A 54 19.13 -3.52 -9.93
CA GLU A 54 20.57 -3.61 -9.84
C GLU A 54 21.26 -2.42 -10.50
N ARG A 55 20.83 -2.04 -11.71
CA ARG A 55 21.30 -0.83 -12.39
C ARG A 55 20.92 0.41 -11.59
N GLN A 56 19.70 0.47 -11.09
CA GLN A 56 19.21 1.61 -10.31
C GLN A 56 20.05 1.81 -9.05
N PHE A 57 20.29 0.74 -8.27
CA PHE A 57 21.09 0.80 -7.04
C PHE A 57 22.53 1.21 -7.28
N ARG A 58 23.17 0.63 -8.31
CA ARG A 58 24.54 0.98 -8.68
C ARG A 58 24.67 2.44 -9.06
N LYS A 59 23.76 2.94 -9.90
CA LYS A 59 23.82 4.30 -10.44
C LYS A 59 23.41 5.37 -9.45
N LEU A 60 22.39 5.12 -8.63
CA LEU A 60 21.81 6.14 -7.75
C LEU A 60 22.29 6.05 -6.30
N VAL A 61 22.80 4.90 -5.85
CA VAL A 61 23.29 4.72 -4.47
C VAL A 61 24.80 4.55 -4.45
N ILE A 62 25.32 3.46 -5.05
CA ILE A 62 26.75 3.14 -4.96
C ILE A 62 27.59 4.26 -5.54
N GLU A 63 27.38 4.62 -6.82
CA GLU A 63 28.16 5.65 -7.50
C GLU A 63 28.09 7.01 -6.79
N GLN A 64 26.91 7.39 -6.29
CA GLN A 64 26.71 8.70 -5.66
C GLN A 64 27.29 8.75 -4.24
N CYS A 65 27.39 7.61 -3.55
CA CYS A 65 27.98 7.55 -2.22
C CYS A 65 29.49 7.30 -2.22
N LYS A 66 30.14 7.06 -3.37
CA LYS A 66 31.58 6.70 -3.41
C LYS A 66 32.50 7.76 -2.80
N GLU A 67 32.21 9.03 -3.09
CA GLU A 67 32.98 10.17 -2.58
C GLU A 67 32.43 10.69 -1.25
N TRP A 68 31.30 10.13 -0.81
CA TRP A 68 30.70 10.51 0.46
C TRP A 68 31.57 10.01 1.60
N SER A 69 32.11 10.92 2.39
CA SER A 69 32.91 10.58 3.56
C SER A 69 32.10 10.81 4.83
N ARG A 70 32.01 9.78 5.68
CA ARG A 70 31.33 9.86 6.97
C ARG A 70 32.19 9.27 8.07
N SER A 71 32.22 9.96 9.21
CA SER A 71 32.82 9.45 10.45
C SER A 71 31.90 8.47 11.17
N GLU A 72 30.58 8.57 10.96
CA GLU A 72 29.58 7.74 11.63
C GLU A 72 28.96 6.70 10.69
N PRO A 73 28.64 5.49 11.20
CA PRO A 73 27.95 4.48 10.42
C PRO A 73 26.56 4.92 9.94
N ALA A 74 26.22 4.47 8.74
CA ALA A 74 24.88 4.52 8.18
C ALA A 74 24.31 3.09 8.12
N VAL A 75 23.17 2.86 8.75
CA VAL A 75 22.56 1.52 8.86
C VAL A 75 21.36 1.42 7.94
N PHE A 76 21.36 0.41 7.07
CA PHE A 76 20.21 0.02 6.24
C PHE A 76 19.59 -1.23 6.83
N VAL A 77 18.32 -1.17 7.20
CA VAL A 77 17.56 -2.30 7.72
C VAL A 77 16.56 -2.74 6.67
N VAL A 78 16.69 -3.98 6.20
CA VAL A 78 15.70 -4.65 5.35
C VAL A 78 14.96 -5.64 6.24
N ASP A 79 13.75 -5.26 6.64
CA ASP A 79 12.92 -6.08 7.51
C ASP A 79 12.02 -7.01 6.70
N ALA A 80 11.92 -8.28 7.12
CA ALA A 80 11.08 -9.33 6.56
C ALA A 80 11.31 -9.59 5.06
N LEU A 81 12.56 -9.87 4.65
CA LEU A 81 12.92 -10.11 3.23
C LEU A 81 12.06 -11.19 2.54
N ASP A 82 11.57 -12.18 3.28
CA ASP A 82 10.71 -13.25 2.77
C ASP A 82 9.30 -12.79 2.38
N GLU A 83 8.87 -11.60 2.80
CA GLU A 83 7.57 -11.03 2.44
C GLU A 83 7.57 -10.34 1.06
N GLY A 84 8.75 -10.07 0.50
CA GLY A 84 8.93 -9.36 -0.77
C GLY A 84 10.08 -9.95 -1.59
N LEU A 85 10.15 -11.28 -1.64
CA LEU A 85 11.24 -12.00 -2.28
C LEU A 85 11.23 -11.76 -3.81
N ASP A 86 12.27 -11.08 -4.28
CA ASP A 86 12.54 -10.81 -5.69
C ASP A 86 13.99 -11.21 -6.02
N GLU A 87 14.19 -11.85 -7.17
CA GLU A 87 15.52 -12.33 -7.58
C GLU A 87 16.53 -11.16 -7.72
N GLY A 88 16.08 -10.03 -8.25
CA GLY A 88 16.90 -8.83 -8.41
C GLY A 88 17.31 -8.22 -7.07
N LEU A 89 16.38 -8.14 -6.13
CA LEU A 89 16.66 -7.71 -4.76
C LEU A 89 17.64 -8.65 -4.06
N LEU A 90 17.46 -9.97 -4.19
CA LEU A 90 18.34 -10.97 -3.60
C LEU A 90 19.76 -10.85 -4.18
N HIS A 91 19.88 -10.63 -5.49
CA HIS A 91 21.17 -10.39 -6.15
C HIS A 91 21.83 -9.09 -5.67
N LEU A 92 21.07 -8.00 -5.57
CA LEU A 92 21.53 -6.72 -5.06
C LEU A 92 22.11 -6.88 -3.64
N LEU A 93 21.37 -7.52 -2.74
CA LEU A 93 21.75 -7.69 -1.34
C LEU A 93 22.97 -8.60 -1.16
N THR A 94 23.10 -9.63 -1.99
CA THR A 94 24.20 -10.61 -1.89
C THR A 94 25.46 -10.17 -2.63
N ARG A 95 25.36 -9.36 -3.68
CA ARG A 95 26.49 -9.07 -4.59
C ARG A 95 26.85 -7.61 -4.73
N GLN A 96 25.92 -6.66 -4.62
CA GLN A 96 26.21 -5.24 -4.84
C GLN A 96 26.39 -4.45 -3.53
N VAL A 97 25.75 -4.87 -2.43
CA VAL A 97 25.88 -4.18 -1.13
C VAL A 97 27.34 -4.05 -0.67
N LYS A 98 28.20 -5.02 -0.99
CA LYS A 98 29.63 -4.98 -0.67
C LYS A 98 30.40 -3.83 -1.32
N ASP A 99 29.86 -3.25 -2.40
CA ASP A 99 30.48 -2.14 -3.13
C ASP A 99 30.12 -0.79 -2.53
N LEU A 100 29.26 -0.76 -1.50
CA LEU A 100 28.99 0.45 -0.72
C LEU A 100 30.23 0.89 0.08
N PRO A 101 30.36 2.20 0.36
CA PRO A 101 31.37 2.70 1.29
C PRO A 101 31.36 1.97 2.65
N SER A 102 32.55 1.82 3.24
CA SER A 102 32.77 1.00 4.45
C SER A 102 32.03 1.45 5.71
N PHE A 103 31.47 2.67 5.74
CA PHE A 103 30.63 3.15 6.84
C PHE A 103 29.19 2.65 6.76
N PHE A 104 28.76 2.05 5.64
CA PHE A 104 27.46 1.41 5.56
C PHE A 104 27.44 0.08 6.31
N ARG A 105 26.32 -0.19 6.97
CA ARG A 105 26.01 -1.46 7.63
C ARG A 105 24.63 -1.89 7.19
N VAL A 106 24.47 -3.14 6.78
CA VAL A 106 23.18 -3.67 6.36
C VAL A 106 22.73 -4.74 7.34
N VAL A 107 21.52 -4.60 7.85
CA VAL A 107 20.84 -5.59 8.71
C VAL A 107 19.66 -6.11 7.92
N ILE A 108 19.55 -7.43 7.80
CA ILE A 108 18.47 -8.09 7.08
C ILE A 108 17.80 -9.05 8.06
N THR A 109 16.48 -9.00 8.16
CA THR A 109 15.69 -10.00 8.88
C THR A 109 14.87 -10.80 7.87
N SER A 110 14.69 -12.10 8.14
CA SER A 110 13.86 -12.96 7.29
C SER A 110 13.55 -14.29 7.97
N ARG A 111 12.42 -14.92 7.60
CA ARG A 111 12.21 -16.35 7.81
C ARG A 111 13.28 -17.17 7.06
N PRO A 112 13.69 -18.34 7.58
CA PRO A 112 14.74 -19.16 6.97
C PRO A 112 14.22 -19.95 5.74
N LEU A 113 13.67 -19.24 4.73
CA LEU A 113 13.30 -19.86 3.46
C LEU A 113 14.54 -20.45 2.80
N ALA A 114 14.39 -21.59 2.13
CA ALA A 114 15.52 -22.30 1.52
C ALA A 114 16.25 -21.42 0.48
N GLU A 115 15.50 -20.69 -0.34
CA GLU A 115 16.02 -19.78 -1.35
C GLU A 115 16.88 -18.66 -0.73
N ILE A 116 16.37 -17.99 0.32
CA ILE A 116 17.12 -16.96 1.04
C ILE A 116 18.35 -17.57 1.72
N SER A 117 18.17 -18.70 2.42
CA SER A 117 19.25 -19.36 3.14
C SER A 117 20.43 -19.73 2.23
N SER A 118 20.12 -20.26 1.03
CA SER A 118 21.09 -20.62 0.00
C SER A 118 21.72 -19.43 -0.71
N ALA A 119 20.96 -18.37 -1.00
CA ALA A 119 21.49 -17.19 -1.67
C ALA A 119 22.48 -16.40 -0.81
N PHE A 120 22.25 -16.36 0.51
CA PHE A 120 23.21 -15.79 1.45
C PHE A 120 24.31 -16.79 1.84
N GLU A 121 24.28 -18.02 1.29
CA GLU A 121 25.27 -19.07 1.55
C GLU A 121 26.67 -18.69 1.07
N HIS A 122 27.63 -18.70 2.00
CA HIS A 122 29.04 -18.38 1.73
C HIS A 122 29.33 -16.99 1.13
N VAL A 123 28.44 -16.01 1.32
CA VAL A 123 28.70 -14.63 0.90
C VAL A 123 29.71 -13.97 1.85
N GLU A 124 30.84 -13.54 1.30
CA GLU A 124 31.86 -12.79 2.04
C GLU A 124 31.26 -11.48 2.61
N ASN A 125 31.67 -11.11 3.83
CA ASN A 125 31.21 -9.92 4.55
C ASN A 125 29.76 -9.99 5.09
N ILE A 126 29.07 -11.13 4.98
CA ILE A 126 27.75 -11.36 5.59
C ILE A 126 27.87 -12.29 6.79
N THR A 127 27.44 -11.82 7.95
CA THR A 127 27.31 -12.65 9.15
C THR A 127 25.87 -13.08 9.32
N ARG A 128 25.61 -14.39 9.32
CA ARG A 128 24.27 -14.93 9.60
C ARG A 128 24.14 -15.24 11.08
N LYS A 129 23.04 -14.79 11.67
CA LYS A 129 22.63 -15.15 13.02
C LYS A 129 21.25 -15.76 12.95
N SER A 130 21.15 -17.04 13.27
CA SER A 130 19.86 -17.69 13.44
C SER A 130 19.30 -17.32 14.81
N LEU A 131 18.03 -16.92 14.86
CA LEU A 131 17.27 -16.75 16.09
C LEU A 131 16.41 -18.01 16.25
N ASP A 132 16.91 -18.97 17.02
CA ASP A 132 16.19 -20.20 17.30
C ASP A 132 15.27 -19.98 18.49
N THR A 133 13.96 -20.03 18.27
CA THR A 133 12.97 -19.84 19.33
C THR A 133 13.05 -20.92 20.40
N MET A 134 13.66 -22.07 20.10
CA MET A 134 13.84 -23.18 21.04
C MET A 134 15.12 -23.08 21.87
N ASP A 135 15.98 -22.09 21.62
CA ASP A 135 17.18 -21.92 22.44
C ASP A 135 16.83 -21.49 23.87
N MET A 136 17.73 -21.83 24.81
CA MET A 136 17.49 -21.59 26.24
C MET A 136 17.28 -20.10 26.53
N GLN A 137 18.00 -19.23 25.83
CA GLN A 137 17.93 -17.79 26.04
C GLN A 137 16.58 -17.22 25.59
N SER A 138 16.04 -17.63 24.44
CA SER A 138 14.71 -17.23 23.97
C SER A 138 13.62 -17.71 24.92
N GLN A 139 13.74 -18.92 25.47
CA GLN A 139 12.80 -19.40 26.50
C GLN A 139 12.87 -18.56 27.78
N GLU A 140 14.05 -18.18 28.24
CA GLU A 140 14.25 -17.31 29.41
C GLU A 140 13.71 -15.89 29.18
N ASP A 141 13.92 -15.33 27.98
CA ASP A 141 13.42 -14.00 27.62
C ASP A 141 11.88 -14.00 27.53
N VAL A 142 11.28 -15.04 26.92
CA VAL A 142 9.81 -15.20 26.87
C VAL A 142 9.24 -15.45 28.26
N GLN A 143 9.93 -16.20 29.12
CA GLN A 143 9.51 -16.38 30.51
C GLN A 143 9.47 -15.04 31.24
N THR A 144 10.55 -14.25 31.16
CA THR A 144 10.63 -12.92 31.78
C THR A 144 9.50 -12.02 31.30
N TYR A 145 9.27 -12.01 29.97
CA TYR A 145 8.18 -11.26 29.37
C TYR A 145 6.80 -11.72 29.87
N LEU A 146 6.54 -13.04 29.91
CA LEU A 146 5.29 -13.60 30.40
C LEU A 146 5.05 -13.25 31.87
N ASP A 147 6.06 -13.37 32.72
CA ASP A 147 5.95 -13.10 34.15
C ASP A 147 5.55 -11.63 34.40
N GLU A 148 6.20 -10.68 33.72
CA GLU A 148 5.85 -9.26 33.80
C GLU A 148 4.43 -8.98 33.30
N ARG A 149 4.07 -9.55 32.15
CA ARG A 149 2.79 -9.31 31.48
C ARG A 149 1.61 -9.92 32.23
N LEU A 150 1.76 -11.14 32.74
CA LEU A 150 0.74 -11.81 33.56
C LEU A 150 0.53 -11.08 34.90
N ALA A 151 1.61 -10.57 35.50
CA ALA A 151 1.50 -9.71 36.68
C ALA A 151 0.69 -8.44 36.38
N ALA A 152 0.95 -7.78 35.25
CA ALA A 152 0.19 -6.62 34.80
C ALA A 152 -1.29 -6.96 34.55
N VAL A 153 -1.58 -8.10 33.91
CA VAL A 153 -2.97 -8.59 33.74
C VAL A 153 -3.65 -8.78 35.09
N ALA A 154 -2.99 -9.43 36.04
CA ALA A 154 -3.55 -9.68 37.36
C ALA A 154 -3.87 -8.39 38.12
N ILE A 155 -3.00 -7.37 38.03
CA ILE A 155 -3.26 -6.05 38.60
C ILE A 155 -4.46 -5.38 37.91
N LYS A 156 -4.44 -5.30 36.58
CA LYS A 156 -5.49 -4.67 35.77
C LYS A 156 -6.87 -5.30 36.01
N ARG A 157 -6.91 -6.63 36.13
CA ARG A 157 -8.12 -7.43 36.31
C ARG A 157 -8.49 -7.69 37.78
N ARG A 158 -7.70 -7.17 38.73
CA ARG A 158 -7.89 -7.36 40.19
C ARG A 158 -7.97 -8.84 40.58
N LEU A 159 -7.11 -9.67 40.00
CA LEU A 159 -7.03 -11.11 40.27
C LEU A 159 -6.18 -11.36 41.52
N GLY A 160 -6.50 -12.42 42.26
CA GLY A 160 -5.78 -12.78 43.48
C GLY A 160 -4.34 -13.21 43.18
N GLN A 161 -3.36 -12.55 43.79
CA GLN A 161 -1.94 -12.88 43.61
C GLN A 161 -1.49 -14.07 44.47
N PRO A 162 -0.62 -14.98 43.98
CA PRO A 162 -0.04 -15.00 42.63
C PRO A 162 -1.05 -15.43 41.57
N TRP A 163 -1.12 -14.70 40.44
CA TRP A 163 -1.90 -15.09 39.27
C TRP A 163 -1.08 -14.99 37.98
N PRO A 164 -1.14 -16.00 37.09
CA PRO A 164 -1.79 -17.29 37.29
C PRO A 164 -0.99 -18.18 38.27
N SER A 165 -1.48 -19.38 38.55
CA SER A 165 -0.71 -20.33 39.35
C SER A 165 0.63 -20.67 38.66
N ARG A 166 1.69 -20.98 39.41
CA ARG A 166 2.99 -21.36 38.83
C ARG A 166 2.89 -22.51 37.80
N PRO A 167 2.10 -23.58 38.02
CA PRO A 167 1.90 -24.61 37.00
C PRO A 167 1.26 -24.07 35.72
N ALA A 168 0.28 -23.17 35.84
CA ALA A 168 -0.36 -22.54 34.70
C ALA A 168 0.61 -21.65 33.92
N ALA A 169 1.39 -20.79 34.61
CA ALA A 169 2.43 -19.98 33.96
C ALA A 169 3.44 -20.84 33.20
N LYS A 170 3.90 -21.94 33.79
CA LYS A 170 4.81 -22.89 33.14
C LYS A 170 4.19 -23.58 31.91
N ALA A 171 2.89 -23.90 31.97
CA ALA A 171 2.17 -24.45 30.81
C ALA A 171 2.09 -23.43 29.67
N LEU A 172 1.84 -22.16 29.96
CA LEU A 172 1.85 -21.09 28.96
C LEU A 172 3.24 -20.92 28.33
N LEU A 173 4.29 -20.88 29.16
CA LEU A 173 5.67 -20.81 28.67
C LEU A 173 5.98 -21.96 27.71
N HIS A 174 5.66 -23.20 28.10
CA HIS A 174 5.88 -24.36 27.23
C HIS A 174 5.08 -24.27 25.91
N GLN A 175 3.86 -23.72 25.93
CA GLN A 175 3.05 -23.59 24.71
C GLN A 175 3.54 -22.47 23.79
N SER A 176 4.22 -21.47 24.33
CA SER A 176 4.80 -20.40 23.51
C SER A 176 5.86 -20.92 22.55
N GLU A 177 6.58 -21.99 22.92
CA GLU A 177 7.71 -22.51 22.14
C GLU A 177 8.69 -21.39 21.70
N GLY A 178 8.86 -20.39 22.58
CA GLY A 178 9.75 -19.24 22.39
C GLY A 178 9.17 -18.11 21.54
N LEU A 179 7.89 -18.19 21.16
CA LEU A 179 7.24 -17.15 20.39
C LEU A 179 6.69 -16.05 21.30
N PHE A 180 7.34 -14.89 21.28
CA PHE A 180 6.83 -13.67 21.91
C PHE A 180 5.42 -13.32 21.45
N GLN A 181 5.11 -13.58 20.19
CA GLN A 181 3.79 -13.31 19.63
C GLN A 181 2.71 -14.15 20.32
N TRP A 182 2.97 -15.44 20.58
CA TRP A 182 2.05 -16.29 21.34
C TRP A 182 1.82 -15.71 22.73
N ALA A 183 2.90 -15.34 23.43
CA ALA A 183 2.84 -14.77 24.77
C ALA A 183 2.08 -13.43 24.81
N PHE A 184 2.32 -12.56 23.82
CA PHE A 184 1.63 -11.30 23.65
C PHE A 184 0.13 -11.52 23.44
N THR A 185 -0.26 -12.36 22.47
CA THR A 185 -1.68 -12.61 22.15
C THR A 185 -2.43 -13.17 23.34
N VAL A 186 -1.85 -14.14 24.06
CA VAL A 186 -2.45 -14.70 25.29
C VAL A 186 -2.63 -13.63 26.36
N THR A 187 -1.59 -12.86 26.65
CA THR A 187 -1.64 -11.87 27.74
C THR A 187 -2.57 -10.69 27.41
N GLU A 188 -2.59 -10.21 26.17
CA GLU A 188 -3.55 -9.19 25.74
C GLU A 188 -5.00 -9.69 25.84
N TYR A 189 -5.26 -10.90 25.35
CA TYR A 189 -6.61 -11.48 25.43
C TYR A 189 -7.07 -11.67 26.88
N LEU A 190 -6.23 -12.24 27.75
CA LEU A 190 -6.55 -12.40 29.17
C LEU A 190 -6.74 -11.05 29.90
N GLY A 191 -6.07 -10.00 29.42
CA GLY A 191 -6.23 -8.63 29.92
C GLY A 191 -7.55 -7.95 29.56
N LYS A 192 -8.30 -8.48 28.57
CA LYS A 192 -9.52 -7.86 28.03
C LYS A 192 -10.76 -8.75 28.18
N CYS A 193 -10.61 -10.07 28.13
CA CYS A 193 -11.73 -11.01 28.17
C CYS A 193 -12.56 -10.95 29.46
N MET A 194 -13.82 -11.41 29.41
CA MET A 194 -14.73 -11.33 30.54
C MET A 194 -14.30 -12.19 31.74
N ASN A 195 -13.82 -13.42 31.50
CA ASN A 195 -13.41 -14.35 32.55
C ASN A 195 -11.99 -14.89 32.29
N PRO A 196 -10.95 -14.21 32.79
CA PRO A 196 -9.55 -14.59 32.56
C PRO A 196 -9.22 -16.01 33.04
N ASN A 197 -9.81 -16.49 34.14
CA ASN A 197 -9.54 -17.84 34.65
C ASN A 197 -10.07 -18.92 33.71
N ARG A 198 -11.32 -18.79 33.26
CA ARG A 198 -11.90 -19.74 32.29
C ARG A 198 -11.13 -19.74 30.97
N GLN A 199 -10.75 -18.55 30.49
CA GLN A 199 -10.01 -18.43 29.24
C GLN A 199 -8.59 -18.97 29.35
N LEU A 200 -7.94 -18.76 30.49
CA LEU A 200 -6.64 -19.37 30.81
C LEU A 200 -6.71 -20.90 30.75
N ASP A 201 -7.74 -21.52 31.34
CA ASP A 201 -7.92 -22.98 31.32
C ASP A 201 -8.13 -23.51 29.88
N LEU A 202 -8.89 -22.78 29.06
CA LEU A 202 -9.09 -23.11 27.64
C LEU A 202 -7.78 -23.04 26.86
N ILE A 203 -7.00 -21.96 27.03
CA ILE A 203 -5.69 -21.81 26.37
C ILE A 203 -4.75 -22.93 26.82
N ILE A 204 -4.69 -23.24 28.13
CA ILE A 204 -3.85 -24.33 28.64
C ILE A 204 -4.23 -25.67 28.00
N SER A 205 -5.51 -25.91 27.74
CA SER A 205 -5.98 -27.14 27.09
C SER A 205 -5.44 -27.35 25.66
N LEU A 206 -4.99 -26.27 24.99
CA LEU A 206 -4.42 -26.31 23.63
C LEU A 206 -3.07 -27.03 23.58
N GLN A 207 -2.40 -27.29 24.71
CA GLN A 207 -1.12 -28.02 24.75
C GLN A 207 -1.17 -29.41 24.08
N ARG A 208 -2.37 -29.99 23.94
CA ARG A 208 -2.59 -31.29 23.29
C ARG A 208 -2.36 -31.26 21.78
N ILE A 209 -2.30 -30.07 21.18
CA ILE A 209 -2.05 -29.88 19.75
C ILE A 209 -0.53 -29.92 19.52
N PRO A 210 -0.03 -30.82 18.64
CA PRO A 210 1.39 -31.11 18.53
C PRO A 210 2.18 -30.03 17.77
N SER A 211 1.55 -29.30 16.85
CA SER A 211 2.22 -28.28 16.03
C SER A 211 2.02 -26.88 16.60
N VAL A 212 3.10 -26.10 16.71
CA VAL A 212 3.06 -24.69 17.12
C VAL A 212 2.17 -23.85 16.20
N ALA A 213 2.29 -24.06 14.89
CA ALA A 213 1.47 -23.34 13.91
C ALA A 213 -0.02 -23.62 14.15
N SER A 214 -0.38 -24.89 14.38
CA SER A 214 -1.75 -25.27 14.72
C SER A 214 -2.19 -24.73 16.08
N ARG A 215 -1.28 -24.61 17.07
CA ARG A 215 -1.58 -23.96 18.35
C ARG A 215 -1.81 -22.46 18.21
N MET A 216 -1.04 -21.77 17.35
CA MET A 216 -1.27 -20.36 17.03
C MET A 216 -2.63 -20.16 16.35
N ASP A 217 -2.96 -20.97 15.35
CA ASP A 217 -4.26 -20.91 14.68
C ASP A 217 -5.42 -21.15 15.66
N GLN A 218 -5.27 -22.12 16.56
CA GLN A 218 -6.28 -22.40 17.59
C GLN A 218 -6.35 -21.33 18.68
N LEU A 219 -5.23 -20.67 18.98
CA LEU A 219 -5.22 -19.50 19.84
C LEU A 219 -6.01 -18.36 19.19
N TYR A 220 -5.81 -18.09 17.90
CA TYR A 220 -6.61 -17.08 17.20
C TYR A 220 -8.10 -17.42 17.19
N ALA A 221 -8.45 -18.68 16.89
CA ALA A 221 -9.83 -19.15 16.97
C ALA A 221 -10.42 -18.91 18.37
N THR A 222 -9.69 -19.29 19.42
CA THR A 222 -10.12 -19.11 20.82
C THR A 222 -10.34 -17.64 21.17
N VAL A 223 -9.47 -16.75 20.69
CA VAL A 223 -9.57 -15.30 20.93
C VAL A 223 -10.75 -14.69 20.16
N LEU A 224 -10.96 -15.09 18.89
CA LEU A 224 -12.09 -14.67 18.07
C LEU A 224 -13.42 -15.15 18.67
N ASP A 225 -13.55 -16.43 19.00
CA ASP A 225 -14.74 -16.99 19.67
C ASP A 225 -14.99 -16.30 21.03
N GLY A 226 -13.91 -15.92 21.70
CA GLY A 226 -13.92 -15.14 22.93
C GLY A 226 -14.58 -13.76 22.84
N THR A 227 -14.67 -13.19 21.64
CA THR A 227 -15.42 -11.95 21.39
C THR A 227 -16.93 -12.13 21.55
N GLY A 228 -17.41 -13.37 21.43
CA GLY A 228 -18.82 -13.74 21.60
C GLY A 228 -19.77 -13.15 20.55
N GLY A 229 -19.23 -12.61 19.46
CA GLY A 229 -20.00 -11.87 18.46
C GLY A 229 -20.54 -12.73 17.30
N THR A 230 -20.27 -14.04 17.26
CA THR A 230 -20.68 -14.89 16.11
C THR A 230 -22.19 -14.96 15.93
N ASP A 231 -22.96 -14.86 17.01
CA ASP A 231 -24.43 -14.88 17.01
C ASP A 231 -25.04 -13.47 16.87
N ASP A 232 -24.21 -12.42 16.84
CA ASP A 232 -24.59 -11.01 16.72
C ASP A 232 -24.37 -10.56 15.28
N GLU A 233 -25.46 -10.41 14.51
CA GLU A 233 -25.40 -10.03 13.10
C GLU A 233 -24.70 -8.68 12.89
N ASP A 234 -24.89 -7.71 13.80
CA ASP A 234 -24.25 -6.40 13.71
C ASP A 234 -22.74 -6.53 13.92
N PHE A 235 -22.30 -7.37 14.86
CA PHE A 235 -20.89 -7.68 15.03
C PHE A 235 -20.30 -8.37 13.80
N VAL A 236 -20.96 -9.39 13.24
CA VAL A 236 -20.46 -10.12 12.08
C VAL A 236 -20.32 -9.19 10.88
N ASN A 237 -21.30 -8.34 10.64
CA ASN A 237 -21.28 -7.35 9.57
C ASN A 237 -20.16 -6.32 9.79
N ALA A 238 -20.04 -5.76 11.00
CA ALA A 238 -18.98 -4.83 11.35
C ALA A 238 -17.59 -5.48 11.21
N TYR A 239 -17.43 -6.73 11.66
CA TYR A 239 -16.20 -7.50 11.51
C TYR A 239 -15.81 -7.66 10.05
N GLN A 240 -16.72 -8.17 9.20
CA GLN A 240 -16.47 -8.36 7.77
C GLN A 240 -16.08 -7.04 7.10
N MET A 241 -16.78 -5.96 7.43
CA MET A 241 -16.58 -4.62 6.89
C MET A 241 -15.22 -4.02 7.30
N PHE A 242 -14.97 -3.91 8.60
CA PHE A 242 -13.84 -3.16 9.15
C PHE A 242 -12.54 -3.98 9.14
N MET A 243 -12.55 -5.23 9.59
CA MET A 243 -11.36 -6.09 9.50
C MET A 243 -11.05 -6.42 8.04
N GLY A 244 -12.07 -6.60 7.21
CA GLY A 244 -11.92 -6.75 5.77
C GLY A 244 -11.22 -5.55 5.13
N SER A 245 -11.65 -4.33 5.48
CA SER A 245 -11.02 -3.09 5.01
C SER A 245 -9.56 -2.99 5.46
N ILE A 246 -9.25 -3.28 6.72
CA ILE A 246 -7.88 -3.26 7.25
C ILE A 246 -6.98 -4.25 6.47
N LEU A 247 -7.49 -5.44 6.14
CA LEU A 247 -6.75 -6.45 5.39
C LEU A 247 -6.54 -6.08 3.92
N ALA A 248 -7.51 -5.42 3.30
CA ALA A 248 -7.48 -5.12 1.87
C ALA A 248 -6.85 -3.76 1.54
N ALA A 249 -6.65 -2.89 2.54
CA ALA A 249 -6.12 -1.56 2.33
C ALA A 249 -4.70 -1.59 1.76
N LYS A 250 -4.42 -0.71 0.79
CA LYS A 250 -3.10 -0.58 0.16
C LYS A 250 -2.11 0.16 1.07
N GLU A 251 -2.63 0.96 1.99
CA GLU A 251 -1.91 1.53 3.12
C GLU A 251 -2.77 1.43 4.38
N PRO A 252 -2.16 1.29 5.58
CA PRO A 252 -2.90 1.22 6.84
C PRO A 252 -3.87 2.40 7.00
N LEU A 253 -5.16 2.09 7.20
CA LEU A 253 -6.21 3.08 7.41
C LEU A 253 -6.15 3.64 8.82
N THR A 254 -6.46 4.93 8.99
CA THR A 254 -6.70 5.55 10.29
C THR A 254 -8.16 5.38 10.72
N LEU A 255 -8.46 5.61 12.00
CA LEU A 255 -9.83 5.53 12.50
C LEU A 255 -10.74 6.56 11.80
N SER A 256 -10.23 7.77 11.58
CA SER A 256 -10.93 8.83 10.84
C SER A 256 -11.19 8.44 9.38
N ALA A 257 -10.23 7.77 8.72
CA ALA A 257 -10.39 7.24 7.38
C ALA A 257 -11.47 6.15 7.31
N MET A 258 -11.48 5.20 8.26
CA MET A 258 -12.49 4.14 8.31
C MET A 258 -13.90 4.71 8.48
N ARG A 259 -14.09 5.68 9.38
CA ARG A 259 -15.39 6.35 9.56
C ARG A 259 -15.86 7.07 8.31
N LEU A 260 -14.97 7.71 7.56
CA LEU A 260 -15.34 8.39 6.33
C LEU A 260 -15.70 7.40 5.21
N LEU A 261 -14.88 6.37 5.01
CA LEU A 261 -15.13 5.34 3.99
C LEU A 261 -16.46 4.62 4.24
N HIS A 262 -16.73 4.29 5.51
CA HIS A 262 -17.91 3.53 5.94
C HIS A 262 -19.06 4.39 6.49
N GLY A 263 -19.09 5.71 6.22
CA GLY A 263 -20.01 6.66 6.89
C GLY A 263 -21.53 6.43 6.77
N ASN A 264 -21.98 5.36 6.11
CA ASN A 264 -23.38 4.92 6.04
C ASN A 264 -23.72 3.77 6.99
N THR A 265 -22.78 3.37 7.87
CA THR A 265 -22.99 2.32 8.87
C THR A 265 -23.39 2.92 10.22
N ASP A 266 -24.21 2.19 10.98
CA ASP A 266 -24.62 2.58 12.33
C ASP A 266 -23.62 2.13 13.41
N VAL A 267 -22.61 1.32 13.05
CA VAL A 267 -21.60 0.79 13.97
C VAL A 267 -20.32 1.60 13.88
N ASP A 268 -19.86 2.19 14.98
CA ASP A 268 -18.57 2.87 15.01
C ASP A 268 -17.41 1.86 14.91
N PRO A 269 -16.39 2.07 14.04
CA PRO A 269 -15.26 1.16 13.92
C PRO A 269 -14.51 0.95 15.25
N LEU A 270 -14.48 1.95 16.14
CA LEU A 270 -13.84 1.82 17.45
C LEU A 270 -14.46 0.70 18.29
N GLU A 271 -15.78 0.51 18.24
CA GLU A 271 -16.47 -0.52 19.02
C GLU A 271 -16.01 -1.94 18.63
N LEU A 272 -15.77 -2.17 17.33
CA LEU A 272 -15.19 -3.42 16.87
C LEU A 272 -13.72 -3.52 17.28
N LEU A 273 -12.92 -2.47 17.04
CA LEU A 273 -11.47 -2.49 17.28
C LEU A 273 -11.14 -2.73 18.76
N GLU A 274 -11.95 -2.20 19.68
CA GLU A 274 -11.83 -2.48 21.12
C GLU A 274 -12.02 -3.97 21.44
N ARG A 275 -12.99 -4.64 20.79
CA ARG A 275 -13.18 -6.10 20.89
C ARG A 275 -12.04 -6.88 20.24
N MET A 276 -11.46 -6.33 19.18
CA MET A 276 -10.37 -6.92 18.40
C MET A 276 -8.98 -6.54 18.90
N GLY A 277 -8.85 -5.86 20.04
CA GLY A 277 -7.59 -5.26 20.48
C GLY A 277 -6.47 -6.23 20.86
N SER A 278 -6.65 -7.55 20.72
CA SER A 278 -5.58 -8.56 20.75
C SER A 278 -4.92 -8.79 19.38
N PHE A 279 -5.52 -8.23 18.33
CA PHE A 279 -5.20 -8.47 16.92
C PHE A 279 -4.74 -7.23 16.17
N VAL A 280 -5.19 -6.05 16.62
CA VAL A 280 -4.90 -4.77 16.00
C VAL A 280 -4.33 -3.78 17.01
N VAL A 281 -3.56 -2.81 16.51
CA VAL A 281 -3.02 -1.66 17.24
C VAL A 281 -3.19 -0.39 16.40
N GLY A 282 -2.92 0.76 17.00
CA GLY A 282 -2.92 2.05 16.28
C GLY A 282 -4.31 2.68 16.16
N PHE A 283 -5.15 2.51 17.18
CA PHE A 283 -6.51 3.07 17.25
C PHE A 283 -6.73 3.90 18.53
N ASP A 284 -5.65 4.32 19.19
CA ASP A 284 -5.72 5.17 20.39
C ASP A 284 -6.00 6.65 20.04
N SER A 285 -5.85 7.04 18.78
CA SER A 285 -6.20 8.36 18.24
C SER A 285 -6.77 8.27 16.82
N GLU A 286 -7.40 9.36 16.37
CA GLU A 286 -8.09 9.42 15.07
C GLU A 286 -7.17 9.24 13.85
N ASP A 287 -5.92 9.70 13.98
CA ASP A 287 -4.98 9.85 12.87
C ASP A 287 -3.86 8.80 12.92
N GLU A 288 -3.90 7.89 13.90
CA GLU A 288 -2.94 6.79 13.98
C GLU A 288 -3.29 5.68 12.98
N PRO A 289 -2.32 5.16 12.22
CA PRO A 289 -2.60 4.08 11.27
C PRO A 289 -2.83 2.75 11.97
N ILE A 290 -3.99 2.15 11.73
CA ILE A 290 -4.43 0.88 12.30
C ILE A 290 -3.69 -0.27 11.62
N ARG A 291 -3.05 -1.13 12.41
CA ARG A 291 -2.25 -2.25 11.89
C ARG A 291 -2.63 -3.55 12.55
N ILE A 292 -2.65 -4.61 11.73
CA ILE A 292 -2.65 -5.98 12.23
C ILE A 292 -1.29 -6.27 12.86
N LEU A 293 -1.33 -6.84 14.07
CA LEU A 293 -0.14 -7.05 14.88
C LEU A 293 0.89 -8.00 14.27
N HIS A 294 0.45 -8.98 13.49
CA HIS A 294 1.36 -9.98 12.95
C HIS A 294 0.89 -10.61 11.64
N LEU A 295 1.83 -10.86 10.73
CA LEU A 295 1.57 -11.48 9.44
C LEU A 295 0.85 -12.83 9.58
N SER A 296 1.26 -13.68 10.52
CA SER A 296 0.61 -15.00 10.71
C SER A 296 -0.88 -14.90 11.04
N LEU A 297 -1.32 -13.82 11.70
CA LEU A 297 -2.74 -13.60 11.95
C LEU A 297 -3.45 -13.29 10.63
N ARG A 298 -2.86 -12.43 9.81
CA ARG A 298 -3.38 -12.14 8.48
C ARG A 298 -3.50 -13.40 7.63
N GLU A 299 -2.44 -14.22 7.54
CA GLU A 299 -2.49 -15.52 6.85
C GLU A 299 -3.59 -16.43 7.42
N TYR A 300 -3.78 -16.43 8.74
CA TYR A 300 -4.85 -17.18 9.37
C TYR A 300 -6.24 -16.67 8.95
N LEU A 301 -6.50 -15.36 9.05
CA LEU A 301 -7.81 -14.77 8.72
C LEU A 301 -8.19 -14.96 7.25
N VAL A 302 -7.22 -14.99 6.34
CA VAL A 302 -7.46 -15.17 4.90
C VAL A 302 -7.61 -16.65 4.54
N ASP A 303 -6.69 -17.51 4.97
CA ASP A 303 -6.58 -18.87 4.42
C ASP A 303 -7.17 -19.96 5.33
N ARG A 304 -7.11 -19.77 6.66
CA ARG A 304 -7.27 -20.89 7.62
C ARG A 304 -8.44 -20.74 8.58
N ALA A 305 -8.83 -19.52 8.92
CA ALA A 305 -9.97 -19.21 9.80
C ALA A 305 -11.26 -19.82 9.24
N THR A 306 -12.22 -20.16 10.09
CA THR A 306 -13.55 -20.62 9.66
C THR A 306 -14.52 -19.44 9.52
N PRO A 307 -15.55 -19.51 8.65
CA PRO A 307 -16.64 -18.54 8.67
C PRO A 307 -17.27 -18.44 10.07
N PRO A 308 -17.69 -17.23 10.52
CA PRO A 308 -17.69 -15.96 9.78
C PRO A 308 -16.37 -15.18 9.88
N TYR A 309 -15.31 -15.73 10.48
CA TYR A 309 -14.05 -15.00 10.69
C TYR A 309 -13.11 -15.00 9.48
N ARG A 310 -13.33 -15.91 8.53
CA ARG A 310 -12.57 -15.92 7.27
C ARG A 310 -12.90 -14.66 6.45
N LEU A 311 -11.86 -13.97 5.98
CA LEU A 311 -11.97 -12.73 5.21
C LEU A 311 -11.41 -12.93 3.80
N SER A 312 -12.10 -12.41 2.80
CA SER A 312 -11.64 -12.43 1.40
C SER A 312 -10.96 -11.11 1.07
N GLN A 313 -9.63 -11.11 0.95
CA GLN A 313 -8.88 -9.89 0.62
C GLN A 313 -9.32 -9.29 -0.73
N VAL A 314 -9.59 -10.12 -1.73
CA VAL A 314 -10.04 -9.68 -3.06
C VAL A 314 -11.42 -9.00 -2.97
N HIS A 315 -12.37 -9.64 -2.29
CA HIS A 315 -13.73 -9.08 -2.16
C HIS A 315 -13.73 -7.77 -1.36
N ASN A 316 -12.93 -7.71 -0.29
CA ASN A 316 -12.80 -6.50 0.50
C ASN A 316 -12.06 -5.38 -0.27
N SER A 317 -11.11 -5.72 -1.14
CA SER A 317 -10.44 -4.77 -2.04
C SER A 317 -11.40 -4.20 -3.09
N GLU A 318 -12.24 -5.06 -3.67
CA GLU A 318 -13.34 -4.65 -4.56
C GLU A 318 -14.32 -3.71 -3.83
N HIS A 319 -14.69 -4.04 -2.59
CA HIS A 319 -15.53 -3.16 -1.78
C HIS A 319 -14.86 -1.81 -1.50
N LEU A 320 -13.55 -1.80 -1.17
CA LEU A 320 -12.79 -0.56 -1.00
C LEU A 320 -12.75 0.28 -2.28
N ALA A 321 -12.68 -0.32 -3.48
CA ALA A 321 -12.79 0.42 -4.74
C ALA A 321 -14.08 1.24 -4.78
N PHE A 322 -15.21 0.61 -4.44
CA PHE A 322 -16.52 1.26 -4.37
C PHE A 322 -16.56 2.39 -3.36
N LEU A 323 -16.09 2.13 -2.13
CA LEU A 323 -16.07 3.13 -1.07
C LEU A 323 -15.20 4.34 -1.44
N CYS A 324 -14.05 4.12 -2.07
CA CYS A 324 -13.18 5.19 -2.52
C CYS A 324 -13.86 6.05 -3.58
N VAL A 325 -14.43 5.44 -4.63
CA VAL A 325 -15.17 6.17 -5.68
C VAL A 325 -16.30 7.00 -5.09
N ARG A 326 -17.06 6.43 -4.15
CA ARG A 326 -18.15 7.13 -3.45
C ARG A 326 -17.64 8.32 -2.63
N VAL A 327 -16.59 8.13 -1.82
CA VAL A 327 -16.01 9.20 -1.01
C VAL A 327 -15.48 10.33 -1.88
N ILE A 328 -14.78 10.02 -2.98
CA ILE A 328 -14.29 11.05 -3.90
C ILE A 328 -15.47 11.84 -4.46
N LYS A 329 -16.49 11.17 -4.99
CA LYS A 329 -17.70 11.80 -5.51
C LYS A 329 -18.36 12.73 -4.47
N ASP A 330 -18.55 12.26 -3.24
CA ASP A 330 -19.36 12.97 -2.24
C ASP A 330 -18.60 14.11 -1.52
N HIS A 331 -17.26 14.06 -1.50
CA HIS A 331 -16.43 14.97 -0.71
C HIS A 331 -15.46 15.84 -1.51
N LEU A 332 -14.99 15.42 -2.69
CA LEU A 332 -13.95 16.13 -3.44
C LEU A 332 -14.33 17.59 -3.76
N SER A 333 -15.54 17.82 -4.28
CA SER A 333 -16.00 19.17 -4.63
C SER A 333 -16.09 20.12 -3.43
N LYS A 334 -16.38 19.60 -2.23
CA LYS A 334 -16.44 20.41 -1.00
C LYS A 334 -15.03 20.84 -0.60
N THR A 335 -14.08 19.90 -0.63
CA THR A 335 -12.67 20.12 -0.31
C THR A 335 -12.00 21.06 -1.31
N CYS A 336 -12.20 20.86 -2.62
CA CYS A 336 -11.67 21.73 -3.67
C CYS A 336 -12.18 23.18 -3.58
N ARG A 337 -13.43 23.40 -3.15
CA ARG A 337 -13.97 24.75 -2.93
C ARG A 337 -13.30 25.47 -1.75
N ILE A 338 -12.90 24.73 -0.72
CA ILE A 338 -12.17 25.26 0.45
C ILE A 338 -10.73 25.59 0.07
N LEU A 339 -10.08 24.74 -0.74
CA LEU A 339 -8.69 24.91 -1.18
C LEU A 339 -8.50 25.98 -2.27
N LYS A 340 -9.58 26.48 -2.87
CA LYS A 340 -9.55 27.57 -3.87
C LYS A 340 -10.00 28.92 -3.26
N PRO A 341 -9.16 29.68 -2.52
CA PRO A 341 -9.47 31.07 -2.19
C PRO A 341 -9.23 31.98 -3.42
N LYS A 342 -10.31 32.59 -3.93
CA LYS A 342 -10.37 33.78 -4.81
C LYS A 342 -9.13 34.12 -5.66
N GLN A 343 -8.72 33.30 -6.63
CA GLN A 343 -7.92 33.78 -7.76
C GLN A 343 -8.38 33.16 -9.09
N ARG A 344 -8.89 34.04 -9.97
CA ARG A 344 -9.46 33.75 -11.29
C ARG A 344 -8.39 33.54 -12.38
N SER A 345 -7.32 32.81 -12.10
CA SER A 345 -6.33 32.44 -13.12
C SER A 345 -6.11 30.94 -13.11
N HIS A 346 -6.74 30.24 -14.07
CA HIS A 346 -6.63 28.79 -14.27
C HIS A 346 -5.18 28.29 -14.45
N ALA A 347 -4.22 29.19 -14.66
CA ALA A 347 -2.81 28.85 -14.87
C ALA A 347 -1.97 28.68 -13.58
N GLN A 348 -2.43 29.14 -12.41
CA GLN A 348 -1.61 29.12 -11.18
C GLN A 348 -2.17 28.28 -10.02
N SER A 349 -3.45 27.89 -10.06
CA SER A 349 -4.09 27.22 -8.91
C SER A 349 -3.73 25.75 -8.74
N LEU A 350 -3.06 25.14 -9.73
CA LEU A 350 -2.85 23.69 -9.82
C LEU A 350 -1.41 23.27 -9.55
N THR A 351 -0.55 24.24 -9.27
CA THR A 351 0.88 24.04 -8.99
C THR A 351 1.23 24.33 -7.54
N CYS A 352 0.27 24.74 -6.72
CA CYS A 352 0.52 24.91 -5.29
C CYS A 352 0.40 23.53 -4.63
N PRO A 353 1.47 22.98 -4.04
CA PRO A 353 1.37 21.75 -3.26
C PRO A 353 0.32 21.95 -2.18
N ILE A 354 -0.66 21.04 -2.13
CA ILE A 354 -1.64 21.05 -1.05
C ILE A 354 -1.05 20.21 0.09
N PRO A 355 -0.89 20.75 1.30
CA PRO A 355 -0.50 19.93 2.44
C PRO A 355 -1.54 18.83 2.65
N ARG A 356 -1.11 17.57 2.76
CA ARG A 356 -2.01 16.42 2.98
C ARG A 356 -2.96 16.63 4.17
N GLU A 357 -2.47 17.32 5.20
CA GLU A 357 -3.20 17.76 6.40
C GLU A 357 -4.44 18.63 6.11
N SER A 358 -4.56 19.18 4.90
CA SER A 358 -5.71 19.98 4.49
C SER A 358 -6.91 19.14 4.06
N MET A 359 -6.77 17.82 4.03
CA MET A 359 -7.80 16.85 3.65
C MET A 359 -7.96 15.80 4.73
N SER A 360 -9.15 15.21 4.82
CA SER A 360 -9.34 14.06 5.70
C SER A 360 -8.56 12.85 5.18
N ASP A 361 -8.05 12.03 6.10
CA ASP A 361 -7.30 10.83 5.77
C ASP A 361 -8.07 9.89 4.83
N GLY A 362 -9.37 9.72 5.05
CA GLY A 362 -10.19 8.87 4.19
C GLY A 362 -10.35 9.41 2.77
N LEU A 363 -10.39 10.73 2.57
CA LEU A 363 -10.44 11.31 1.23
C LEU A 363 -9.07 11.20 0.55
N THR A 364 -7.99 11.46 1.30
CA THR A 364 -6.62 11.28 0.83
C THR A 364 -6.43 9.84 0.37
N TYR A 365 -6.72 8.86 1.23
CA TYR A 365 -6.66 7.43 0.89
C TYR A 365 -7.48 7.11 -0.36
N ALA A 366 -8.72 7.59 -0.43
CA ALA A 366 -9.59 7.34 -1.58
C ALA A 366 -8.98 7.85 -2.89
N ILE A 367 -8.49 9.10 -2.91
CA ILE A 367 -7.86 9.72 -4.08
C ILE A 367 -6.59 8.96 -4.49
N SER A 368 -5.76 8.58 -3.52
CA SER A 368 -4.48 7.90 -3.76
C SER A 368 -4.67 6.46 -4.26
N PHE A 369 -5.70 5.73 -3.78
CA PHE A 369 -5.78 4.28 -3.91
C PHE A 369 -6.99 3.73 -4.67
N TRP A 370 -8.00 4.52 -5.05
CA TRP A 370 -9.17 3.98 -5.78
C TRP A 370 -8.77 3.21 -7.05
N THR A 371 -7.81 3.73 -7.83
CA THR A 371 -7.30 3.06 -9.04
C THR A 371 -6.52 1.78 -8.75
N HIS A 372 -5.88 1.69 -7.58
CA HIS A 372 -5.11 0.52 -7.15
C HIS A 372 -6.03 -0.63 -6.70
N HIS A 373 -7.29 -0.34 -6.36
CA HIS A 373 -8.30 -1.34 -6.04
C HIS A 373 -9.09 -1.82 -7.27
N LEU A 374 -9.14 -1.05 -8.36
CA LEU A 374 -9.87 -1.43 -9.57
C LEU A 374 -9.50 -2.82 -10.13
N PRO A 375 -8.22 -3.24 -10.20
CA PRO A 375 -7.88 -4.56 -10.74
C PRO A 375 -8.52 -5.74 -10.00
N ASP A 376 -8.92 -5.54 -8.73
CA ASP A 376 -9.57 -6.56 -7.91
C ASP A 376 -11.09 -6.62 -8.16
N VAL A 377 -11.68 -5.59 -8.78
CA VAL A 377 -13.10 -5.54 -9.20
C VAL A 377 -13.27 -6.34 -10.49
N ARG A 378 -13.86 -7.53 -10.40
CA ARG A 378 -14.12 -8.40 -11.57
C ARG A 378 -15.51 -8.21 -12.16
N ASP A 379 -16.50 -8.08 -11.29
CA ASP A 379 -17.92 -8.00 -11.66
C ASP A 379 -18.55 -6.77 -11.01
N PRO A 380 -18.33 -5.56 -11.57
CA PRO A 380 -18.76 -4.32 -10.96
C PRO A 380 -20.28 -4.26 -10.84
N THR A 381 -20.78 -3.93 -9.65
CA THR A 381 -22.22 -3.75 -9.43
C THR A 381 -22.75 -2.54 -10.23
N PRO A 382 -24.06 -2.51 -10.55
CA PRO A 382 -24.67 -1.33 -11.18
C PRO A 382 -24.45 -0.04 -10.38
N GLU A 383 -24.47 -0.14 -9.05
CA GLU A 383 -24.23 0.98 -8.14
C GLU A 383 -22.78 1.47 -8.23
N PHE A 384 -21.81 0.55 -8.31
CA PHE A 384 -20.40 0.89 -8.53
C PHE A 384 -20.20 1.60 -9.86
N MET A 385 -20.74 1.03 -10.94
CA MET A 385 -20.62 1.63 -12.28
C MET A 385 -21.27 3.02 -12.34
N SER A 386 -22.44 3.19 -11.74
CA SER A 386 -23.11 4.49 -11.69
C SER A 386 -22.32 5.52 -10.89
N ALA A 387 -21.73 5.12 -9.74
CA ALA A 387 -20.89 6.01 -8.95
C ALA A 387 -19.61 6.41 -9.71
N LEU A 388 -19.00 5.46 -10.43
CA LEU A 388 -17.82 5.70 -11.26
C LEU A 388 -18.13 6.62 -12.44
N GLU A 389 -19.25 6.41 -13.12
CA GLU A 389 -19.69 7.30 -14.21
C GLU A 389 -19.89 8.74 -13.72
N LEU A 390 -20.54 8.93 -12.57
CA LEU A 390 -20.72 10.26 -11.96
C LEU A 390 -19.39 10.89 -11.54
N LEU A 391 -18.47 10.11 -10.99
CA LEU A 391 -17.11 10.57 -10.68
C LEU A 391 -16.40 11.08 -11.95
N LEU A 392 -16.49 10.33 -13.05
CA LEU A 392 -15.85 10.69 -14.31
C LEU A 392 -16.51 11.90 -14.99
N ASP A 393 -17.84 12.05 -14.91
CA ASP A 393 -18.59 13.12 -15.55
C ASP A 393 -18.50 14.45 -14.77
N GLU A 394 -18.63 14.41 -13.43
CA GLU A 394 -18.79 15.62 -12.61
C GLU A 394 -17.51 16.05 -11.89
N HIS A 395 -16.57 15.13 -11.63
CA HIS A 395 -15.49 15.35 -10.66
C HIS A 395 -14.08 15.08 -11.19
N LEU A 396 -13.94 14.52 -12.41
CA LEU A 396 -12.64 14.13 -12.95
C LEU A 396 -11.66 15.30 -13.09
N GLN A 397 -12.13 16.50 -13.45
CA GLN A 397 -11.25 17.68 -13.53
C GLN A 397 -10.67 18.04 -12.15
N ASP A 398 -11.49 18.03 -11.11
CA ASP A 398 -11.03 18.29 -9.74
C ASP A 398 -10.15 17.15 -9.24
N LEU A 399 -10.37 15.90 -9.67
CA LEU A 399 -9.56 14.75 -9.30
C LEU A 399 -8.15 14.84 -9.92
N VAL A 400 -8.06 15.13 -11.23
CA VAL A 400 -6.79 15.42 -11.92
C VAL A 400 -6.06 16.56 -11.22
N SER A 401 -6.79 17.61 -10.87
CA SER A 401 -6.26 18.79 -10.20
C SER A 401 -5.62 18.48 -8.84
N VAL A 402 -6.34 17.73 -8.00
CA VAL A 402 -5.89 17.39 -6.65
C VAL A 402 -4.77 16.35 -6.68
N THR A 403 -4.85 15.36 -7.56
CA THR A 403 -3.76 14.36 -7.70
C THR A 403 -2.45 15.00 -8.16
N ILE A 404 -2.49 15.99 -9.06
CA ILE A 404 -1.31 16.79 -9.39
C ILE A 404 -0.82 17.57 -8.17
N ALA A 405 -1.70 18.24 -7.43
CA ALA A 405 -1.31 19.03 -6.27
C ALA A 405 -0.78 18.20 -5.08
N LEU A 406 -1.18 16.93 -4.98
CA LEU A 406 -0.73 15.96 -3.96
C LEU A 406 0.58 15.26 -4.28
N ASP A 407 1.11 15.48 -5.47
CA ASP A 407 2.22 14.72 -6.03
C ASP A 407 1.93 13.24 -6.35
N GLU A 408 0.69 12.93 -6.77
CA GLU A 408 0.19 11.56 -6.92
C GLU A 408 -0.39 11.26 -8.31
N TYR A 409 -0.27 12.16 -9.29
CA TYR A 409 -0.81 11.92 -10.63
C TYR A 409 -0.03 10.81 -11.35
N LYS A 410 -0.70 9.69 -11.64
CA LYS A 410 -0.13 8.55 -12.40
C LYS A 410 -0.73 8.34 -13.79
N GLY A 411 -1.67 9.21 -14.19
CA GLY A 411 -2.47 9.06 -15.40
C GLY A 411 -3.59 8.02 -15.28
N PHE A 412 -4.39 7.91 -16.34
CA PHE A 412 -5.64 7.12 -16.36
C PHE A 412 -5.56 5.88 -17.25
N SER A 413 -4.37 5.48 -17.69
CA SER A 413 -4.17 4.33 -18.58
C SER A 413 -4.72 3.02 -18.00
N ASP A 414 -4.49 2.76 -16.71
CA ASP A 414 -5.00 1.57 -16.03
C ASP A 414 -6.51 1.61 -15.84
N VAL A 415 -7.08 2.79 -15.53
CA VAL A 415 -8.53 3.00 -15.44
C VAL A 415 -9.17 2.74 -16.81
N ARG A 416 -8.59 3.26 -17.89
CA ARG A 416 -9.08 3.03 -19.25
C ARG A 416 -9.07 1.56 -19.61
N ARG A 417 -7.94 0.88 -19.37
CA ARG A 417 -7.78 -0.55 -19.63
C ARG A 417 -8.79 -1.37 -18.84
N TRP A 418 -9.01 -1.02 -17.58
CA TRP A 418 -10.03 -1.65 -16.76
C TRP A 418 -11.42 -1.45 -17.37
N LEU A 419 -11.83 -0.23 -17.68
CA LEU A 419 -13.13 0.05 -18.29
C LEU A 419 -13.36 -0.65 -19.63
N GLN A 420 -12.33 -0.76 -20.48
CA GLN A 420 -12.40 -1.46 -21.76
C GLN A 420 -12.79 -2.94 -21.60
N ASN A 421 -12.37 -3.55 -20.48
CA ASN A 421 -12.59 -4.96 -20.18
C ASN A 421 -13.96 -5.23 -19.51
N HIS A 422 -14.71 -4.21 -19.08
CA HIS A 422 -15.96 -4.36 -18.32
C HIS A 422 -17.23 -4.08 -19.14
N GLY A 423 -17.25 -4.61 -20.37
CA GLY A 423 -18.46 -4.70 -21.18
C GLY A 423 -19.05 -3.34 -21.61
N PRO A 424 -20.38 -3.28 -21.90
CA PRO A 424 -21.03 -2.08 -22.40
C PRO A 424 -20.99 -0.89 -21.43
N ALA A 425 -21.15 -1.13 -20.13
CA ALA A 425 -21.10 -0.08 -19.11
C ALA A 425 -19.70 0.55 -19.02
N GLY A 426 -18.65 -0.27 -19.03
CA GLY A 426 -17.27 0.23 -19.09
C GLY A 426 -16.99 1.06 -20.35
N LYS A 427 -17.48 0.61 -21.51
CA LYS A 427 -17.40 1.40 -22.77
C LYS A 427 -18.17 2.72 -22.68
N GLN A 428 -19.33 2.74 -22.04
CA GLN A 428 -20.11 3.96 -21.86
C GLN A 428 -19.40 4.97 -20.96
N ALA A 429 -18.81 4.51 -19.85
CA ALA A 429 -17.98 5.33 -18.98
C ALA A 429 -16.74 5.90 -19.71
N LEU A 430 -16.10 5.13 -20.60
CA LEU A 430 -14.98 5.62 -21.43
C LEU A 430 -15.37 6.78 -22.36
N LEU A 431 -16.59 6.76 -22.91
CA LEU A 431 -17.05 7.85 -23.77
C LEU A 431 -17.13 9.18 -23.01
N ARG A 432 -17.34 9.15 -21.68
CA ARG A 432 -17.37 10.35 -20.83
C ARG A 432 -16.03 11.07 -20.75
N ILE A 433 -14.93 10.34 -20.97
CA ILE A 433 -13.57 10.87 -20.93
C ILE A 433 -12.92 10.97 -22.32
N SER A 434 -13.73 10.84 -23.38
CA SER A 434 -13.29 10.81 -24.78
C SER A 434 -13.94 11.96 -25.58
N ASP A 435 -13.69 13.21 -25.17
CA ASP A 435 -14.14 14.42 -25.86
C ASP A 435 -13.07 15.51 -25.92
N ASP A 436 -13.37 16.60 -26.66
CA ASP A 436 -12.45 17.74 -26.83
C ASP A 436 -12.11 18.45 -25.51
N HIS A 437 -12.98 18.39 -24.51
CA HIS A 437 -12.73 19.00 -23.19
C HIS A 437 -11.60 18.25 -22.47
N TRP A 438 -11.64 16.92 -22.44
CA TRP A 438 -10.62 16.10 -21.79
C TRP A 438 -9.29 16.11 -22.54
N VAL A 439 -9.31 16.15 -23.88
CA VAL A 439 -8.09 16.37 -24.68
C VAL A 439 -7.39 17.66 -24.26
N PHE A 440 -8.16 18.75 -24.12
CA PHE A 440 -7.62 20.02 -23.67
C PHE A 440 -7.07 19.95 -22.24
N LEU A 441 -7.82 19.37 -21.31
CA LEU A 441 -7.40 19.27 -19.90
C LEU A 441 -6.10 18.48 -19.75
N PHE A 442 -6.00 17.30 -20.37
CA PHE A 442 -4.82 16.45 -20.26
C PHE A 442 -3.61 17.04 -20.98
N THR A 443 -3.81 17.69 -22.13
CA THR A 443 -2.74 18.47 -22.79
C THR A 443 -2.23 19.59 -21.89
N TRP A 444 -3.15 20.32 -21.24
CA TRP A 444 -2.81 21.39 -20.31
C TRP A 444 -2.07 20.85 -19.07
N ALA A 445 -2.54 19.74 -18.50
CA ALA A 445 -1.90 19.08 -17.35
C ALA A 445 -0.47 18.62 -17.70
N SER A 446 -0.28 18.03 -18.87
CA SER A 446 1.05 17.65 -19.39
C SER A 446 2.01 18.84 -19.44
N ALA A 447 1.56 19.98 -19.98
CA ALA A 447 2.39 21.19 -20.05
C ALA A 447 2.76 21.73 -18.66
N VAL A 448 1.83 21.73 -17.72
CA VAL A 448 2.08 22.17 -16.33
C VAL A 448 3.08 21.25 -15.63
N LEU A 449 2.88 19.94 -15.73
CA LEU A 449 3.77 18.94 -15.14
C LEU A 449 5.18 19.03 -15.75
N MET A 450 5.30 19.22 -17.06
CA MET A 450 6.60 19.44 -17.72
C MET A 450 7.32 20.67 -17.17
N ASN A 451 6.61 21.80 -17.00
CA ASN A 451 7.20 23.03 -16.48
C ASN A 451 7.67 22.90 -15.02
N ASN A 452 7.10 21.96 -14.27
CA ASN A 452 7.49 21.64 -12.90
C ASN A 452 8.51 20.48 -12.83
N PHE A 453 9.12 20.09 -13.96
CA PHE A 453 10.09 18.99 -14.06
C PHE A 453 9.55 17.60 -13.68
N ARG A 454 8.22 17.43 -13.68
CA ARG A 454 7.51 16.16 -13.42
C ARG A 454 7.27 15.41 -14.73
N VAL A 455 8.38 15.01 -15.36
CA VAL A 455 8.41 14.53 -16.77
C VAL A 455 7.55 13.28 -16.98
N GLU A 456 7.59 12.31 -16.07
CA GLU A 456 6.84 11.05 -16.23
C GLU A 456 5.34 11.26 -16.17
N GLU A 457 4.89 12.07 -15.22
CA GLU A 457 3.48 12.39 -15.08
C GLU A 457 2.98 13.24 -16.24
N ALA A 458 3.83 14.13 -16.74
CA ALA A 458 3.53 14.88 -17.94
C ALA A 458 3.38 13.97 -19.16
N TRP A 459 4.15 12.89 -19.24
CA TRP A 459 4.01 11.87 -20.29
C TRP A 459 2.72 11.07 -20.10
N ALA A 460 2.40 10.68 -18.88
CA ALA A 460 1.13 10.01 -18.57
C ALA A 460 -0.08 10.88 -18.97
N ALA A 461 -0.05 12.17 -18.65
CA ALA A 461 -1.08 13.12 -19.08
C ALA A 461 -1.12 13.29 -20.61
N ALA A 462 0.03 13.28 -21.29
CA ALA A 462 0.07 13.32 -22.75
C ALA A 462 -0.56 12.06 -23.38
N ASP A 463 -0.28 10.88 -22.83
CA ASP A 463 -0.91 9.62 -23.24
C ASP A 463 -2.43 9.65 -23.03
N ASP A 464 -2.88 10.14 -21.88
CA ASP A 464 -4.31 10.33 -21.57
C ASP A 464 -4.99 11.26 -22.58
N SER A 465 -4.32 12.34 -22.98
CA SER A 465 -4.81 13.25 -24.02
C SER A 465 -4.93 12.59 -25.38
N VAL A 466 -3.98 11.74 -25.77
CA VAL A 466 -4.04 11.00 -27.04
C VAL A 466 -5.18 10.00 -26.99
N ALA A 467 -5.32 9.25 -25.90
CA ALA A 467 -6.41 8.29 -25.73
C ALA A 467 -7.79 8.96 -25.79
N ALA A 468 -7.95 10.11 -25.15
CA ALA A 468 -9.19 10.90 -25.20
C ALA A 468 -9.53 11.36 -26.63
N ALA A 469 -8.52 11.76 -27.42
CA ALA A 469 -8.70 12.23 -28.80
C ALA A 469 -9.05 11.09 -29.78
N ILE A 470 -8.51 9.90 -29.53
CA ILE A 470 -8.73 8.73 -30.39
C ILE A 470 -10.13 8.16 -30.19
N GLY A 471 -10.62 8.13 -28.94
CA GLY A 471 -11.90 7.52 -28.56
C GLY A 471 -11.89 6.01 -28.79
N ILE A 472 -12.03 5.21 -27.71
CA ILE A 472 -12.09 3.73 -27.67
C ILE A 472 -11.61 3.03 -28.97
N ALA A 473 -10.33 3.12 -29.28
CA ALA A 473 -9.70 2.31 -30.32
C ALA A 473 -8.50 1.57 -29.71
N ASP A 474 -8.79 0.70 -28.75
CA ASP A 474 -7.98 -0.50 -28.60
C ASP A 474 -8.75 -1.58 -27.84
N GLY A 475 -9.03 -2.68 -28.53
CA GLY A 475 -9.57 -3.91 -27.98
C GLY A 475 -8.86 -5.03 -28.72
N GLY A 476 -7.80 -5.56 -28.11
CA GLY A 476 -6.78 -6.35 -28.80
C GLY A 476 -7.28 -7.62 -29.47
N THR A 477 -6.81 -7.84 -30.70
CA THR A 477 -6.22 -9.09 -31.20
C THR A 477 -5.33 -8.71 -32.40
N GLY A 478 -4.19 -9.39 -32.56
CA GLY A 478 -3.16 -9.02 -33.53
C GLY A 478 -3.64 -8.94 -34.98
N ASN A 479 -2.95 -8.10 -35.75
CA ASN A 479 -2.84 -8.12 -37.22
C ASN A 479 -3.96 -8.87 -37.97
N ALA A 480 -5.09 -8.22 -38.24
CA ALA A 480 -5.89 -8.35 -39.47
C ALA A 480 -7.34 -7.86 -39.26
N SER A 481 -7.58 -6.55 -39.21
CA SER A 481 -8.90 -5.99 -39.62
C SER A 481 -8.90 -4.48 -39.92
N LEU A 482 -7.73 -3.87 -40.15
CA LEU A 482 -7.60 -2.51 -40.71
C LEU A 482 -8.14 -2.37 -42.15
N ALA A 483 -8.72 -3.41 -42.74
CA ALA A 483 -9.09 -3.45 -44.16
C ALA A 483 -10.60 -3.50 -44.44
N GLU A 484 -11.49 -3.83 -43.50
CA GLU A 484 -12.88 -4.18 -43.84
C GLU A 484 -13.97 -3.17 -43.44
N ALA A 485 -13.63 -2.08 -42.75
CA ALA A 485 -14.58 -0.96 -42.55
C ALA A 485 -14.63 0.04 -43.73
N ALA A 486 -14.02 -0.29 -44.87
CA ALA A 486 -13.87 0.60 -46.03
C ALA A 486 -15.03 0.60 -47.03
N HIS A 487 -16.10 -0.18 -46.80
CA HIS A 487 -17.17 -0.33 -47.79
C HIS A 487 -18.57 -0.12 -47.21
N THR A 488 -18.97 1.14 -47.04
CA THR A 488 -20.32 1.64 -47.44
C THR A 488 -20.40 3.17 -47.31
N THR A 489 -20.01 3.82 -48.41
CA THR A 489 -20.43 5.14 -48.94
C THR A 489 -20.99 6.23 -48.00
N VAL A 490 -20.11 7.11 -47.52
CA VAL A 490 -20.32 8.56 -47.32
C VAL A 490 -18.97 9.26 -47.65
N PRO A 491 -18.93 10.48 -48.26
CA PRO A 491 -17.78 10.95 -49.04
C PRO A 491 -16.50 11.14 -48.23
N VAL A 492 -15.42 10.55 -48.75
CA VAL A 492 -14.08 10.47 -48.18
C VAL A 492 -13.34 11.80 -48.32
N GLY A 493 -12.92 12.37 -47.19
CA GLY A 493 -11.99 13.50 -47.09
C GLY A 493 -11.21 13.45 -45.78
N ALA A 494 -10.12 12.67 -45.77
CA ALA A 494 -8.97 12.72 -44.85
C ALA A 494 -9.20 13.42 -43.49
N THR A 495 -9.73 12.74 -42.46
CA THR A 495 -9.91 13.38 -41.15
C THR A 495 -9.71 12.52 -39.91
N VAL A 496 -9.28 11.26 -40.01
CA VAL A 496 -8.94 10.45 -38.81
C VAL A 496 -7.44 10.23 -38.68
N SER A 497 -6.75 9.83 -39.77
CA SER A 497 -5.28 9.73 -39.79
C SER A 497 -4.58 11.08 -39.62
N PHE A 498 -5.17 12.16 -40.17
CA PHE A 498 -4.61 13.52 -40.05
C PHE A 498 -4.78 14.09 -38.63
N ARG A 499 -5.89 13.78 -37.94
CA ARG A 499 -6.13 14.22 -36.56
C ARG A 499 -5.22 13.53 -35.56
N MET A 500 -5.01 12.21 -35.67
CA MET A 500 -4.05 11.51 -34.80
C MET A 500 -2.60 12.00 -35.01
N ALA A 501 -2.20 12.22 -36.27
CA ALA A 501 -0.87 12.73 -36.59
C ALA A 501 -0.68 14.19 -36.12
N GLU A 502 -1.70 15.04 -36.22
CA GLU A 502 -1.64 16.41 -35.70
C GLU A 502 -1.69 16.46 -34.17
N VAL A 503 -2.45 15.61 -33.49
CA VAL A 503 -2.50 15.54 -32.02
C VAL A 503 -1.19 14.99 -31.45
N ALA A 504 -0.64 13.91 -32.03
CA ALA A 504 0.68 13.41 -31.65
C ALA A 504 1.78 14.43 -31.96
N LYS A 505 1.70 15.14 -33.09
CA LYS A 505 2.62 16.23 -33.44
C LYS A 505 2.46 17.43 -32.51
N PHE A 506 1.26 17.75 -32.03
CA PHE A 506 0.97 18.83 -31.09
C PHE A 506 1.48 18.50 -29.68
N ALA A 507 1.26 17.26 -29.20
CA ALA A 507 1.84 16.76 -27.96
C ALA A 507 3.39 16.79 -28.03
N LEU A 508 3.98 16.29 -29.11
CA LEU A 508 5.44 16.34 -29.33
C LEU A 508 5.97 17.78 -29.49
N GLN A 509 5.18 18.70 -30.06
CA GLN A 509 5.54 20.12 -30.17
C GLN A 509 5.47 20.85 -28.82
N ASN A 510 4.50 20.52 -27.96
CA ASN A 510 4.43 21.06 -26.60
C ASN A 510 5.58 20.53 -25.72
N ILE A 511 5.90 19.24 -25.84
CA ILE A 511 7.08 18.63 -25.21
C ILE A 511 8.36 19.37 -25.65
N ARG A 512 8.53 19.63 -26.96
CA ARG A 512 9.72 20.34 -27.49
C ARG A 512 9.77 21.83 -27.12
N LYS A 513 8.64 22.53 -27.04
CA LYS A 513 8.58 23.95 -26.68
C LYS A 513 8.95 24.20 -25.21
N ALA A 514 8.59 23.29 -24.31
CA ALA A 514 8.98 23.35 -22.90
C ALA A 514 10.49 23.10 -22.71
N SER A 515 11.10 22.24 -23.53
CA SER A 515 12.57 22.05 -23.52
C SER A 515 13.35 23.25 -24.06
N SER A 516 12.76 24.07 -24.94
CA SER A 516 13.43 25.24 -25.55
C SER A 516 13.35 26.53 -24.74
N THR A 517 12.73 26.53 -23.57
CA THR A 517 12.68 27.70 -22.66
C THR A 517 13.86 27.72 -21.68
N PHE A 518 14.75 26.73 -21.73
CA PHE A 518 16.05 26.71 -21.07
C PHE A 518 17.17 26.57 -22.11
N SER A 519 17.50 27.70 -22.72
CA SER A 519 18.78 27.97 -23.40
C SER A 519 19.09 29.44 -23.29
#